data_AF-A0A484SPX9-F1
#
_entry.id   AF-A0A484SPX9-F1
#
_cell.length_a   1.000
_cell.length_b   1.000
_cell.length_c   1.000
_cell.angle_alpha   90.00
_cell.angle_beta   90.00
_cell.angle_gamma   90.00
#
_symmetry.space_group_name_H-M   'P 1'
#
loop_
_entity.id
_entity.type
_entity.pdbx_description
1 polymer ?
#
loop_
_entity_poly.entity_id
_entity_poly.type
_entity_poly.pdbx_seq_one_letter_code
_entity_poly.pdbx_strand_id
1 'polypeptide(L)'
;MMCRQGITKEMARVEMRRRLTLIGAMMVHVGDADGLICGTVGAYHDHLRFIDQVLGKQAGAKTYAAMNILLLDERTVALVDTHVNDNPTAEQVAEITRMAAEQMRRLNLEPKVALLSRSNFGTGSSASGEKMREALALVHEQEPALEIDGEMHGDCALDEALRLKLLPSSTLKGAANLLVCPNVDAGNIAYNLLKTAAGRNVAVGPFLLGAAKPVHILTSSSTVRRIVNMAALAVLDANRQENGGE
;
A
#
# COMPACT_ATOMS: atom_id res chain seq x y z
N MET A 1 -14.34 20.20 -12.65
CA MET A 1 -13.85 19.54 -11.42
C MET A 1 -13.16 20.53 -10.48
N MET A 2 -12.17 21.32 -10.91
CA MET A 2 -11.35 22.16 -9.99
C MET A 2 -11.68 23.66 -9.89
N CYS A 3 -12.79 24.12 -10.48
CA CYS A 3 -13.14 25.54 -10.45
C CYS A 3 -13.38 26.09 -9.03
N ARG A 4 -13.83 25.24 -8.09
CA ARG A 4 -14.01 25.60 -6.66
C ARG A 4 -12.73 25.49 -5.83
N GLN A 5 -11.63 25.00 -6.43
CA GLN A 5 -10.30 24.94 -5.82
C GLN A 5 -9.36 26.01 -6.42
N GLY A 6 -9.90 27.05 -7.06
CA GLY A 6 -9.13 28.18 -7.59
C GLY A 6 -8.45 27.92 -8.94
N ILE A 7 -8.72 26.79 -9.60
CA ILE A 7 -8.13 26.50 -10.92
C ILE A 7 -9.03 27.04 -12.03
N THR A 8 -8.54 28.04 -12.77
CA THR A 8 -9.24 28.59 -13.95
C THR A 8 -9.12 27.65 -15.15
N LYS A 9 -9.99 27.84 -16.15
CA LYS A 9 -9.95 27.06 -17.40
C LYS A 9 -8.62 27.22 -18.14
N GLU A 10 -8.02 28.40 -18.10
CA GLU A 10 -6.74 28.69 -18.75
C GLU A 10 -5.59 27.99 -18.02
N MET A 11 -5.58 28.03 -16.68
CA MET A 11 -4.61 27.29 -15.87
C MET A 11 -4.71 25.78 -16.12
N ALA A 12 -5.93 25.24 -16.15
CA ALA A 12 -6.15 23.82 -16.45
C ALA A 12 -5.61 23.43 -17.83
N ARG A 13 -5.80 24.28 -18.85
CA ARG A 13 -5.24 24.05 -20.20
C ARG A 13 -3.71 24.06 -20.21
N VAL A 14 -3.07 24.90 -19.40
CA VAL A 14 -1.60 24.94 -19.29
C VAL A 14 -1.07 23.67 -18.62
N GLU A 15 -1.66 23.27 -17.49
CA GLU A 15 -1.25 22.06 -16.77
C GLU A 15 -1.46 20.79 -17.62
N MET A 16 -2.59 20.68 -18.32
CA MET A 16 -2.89 19.56 -19.24
C MET A 16 -1.90 19.44 -20.40
N ARG A 17 -1.11 20.47 -20.72
CA ARG A 17 -0.08 20.38 -21.77
C ARG A 17 1.27 19.91 -21.25
N ARG A 18 1.52 19.98 -19.94
CA ARG A 18 2.86 19.79 -19.35
C ARG A 18 2.94 18.60 -18.40
N ARG A 19 1.82 18.19 -17.80
CA ARG A 19 1.81 17.14 -16.77
C ARG A 19 1.36 15.81 -17.36
N LEU A 20 2.32 14.96 -17.70
CA LEU A 20 2.04 13.63 -18.28
C LEU A 20 1.12 12.77 -17.41
N THR A 21 1.27 12.81 -16.09
CA THR A 21 0.38 12.09 -15.16
C THR A 21 -1.05 12.61 -15.21
N LEU A 22 -1.24 13.93 -15.31
CA LEU A 22 -2.57 14.51 -15.42
C LEU A 22 -3.21 14.12 -16.76
N ILE A 23 -2.46 14.16 -17.85
CA ILE A 23 -2.92 13.71 -19.18
C ILE A 23 -3.37 12.24 -19.11
N GLY A 24 -2.50 11.35 -18.61
CA GLY A 24 -2.82 9.93 -18.50
C GLY A 24 -4.00 9.66 -17.57
N ALA A 25 -4.10 10.36 -16.44
CA ALA A 25 -5.25 10.22 -15.54
C ALA A 25 -6.55 10.67 -16.21
N MET A 26 -6.51 11.74 -17.02
CA MET A 26 -7.68 12.18 -17.79
C MET A 26 -8.07 11.16 -18.86
N MET A 27 -7.10 10.53 -19.55
CA MET A 27 -7.40 9.45 -20.52
C MET A 27 -8.13 8.29 -19.85
N VAL A 28 -7.68 7.86 -18.67
CA VAL A 28 -8.38 6.82 -17.89
C VAL A 28 -9.75 7.27 -17.42
N HIS A 29 -9.90 8.54 -17.03
CA HIS A 29 -11.17 9.09 -16.58
C HIS A 29 -12.23 9.12 -17.70
N VAL A 30 -11.84 9.46 -18.93
CA VAL A 30 -12.76 9.56 -20.08
C VAL A 30 -12.94 8.25 -20.84
N GLY A 31 -12.20 7.20 -20.50
CA GLY A 31 -12.29 5.87 -21.13
C GLY A 31 -11.39 5.68 -22.36
N ASP A 32 -10.41 6.55 -22.59
CA ASP A 32 -9.42 6.40 -23.67
C ASP A 32 -8.28 5.44 -23.29
N ALA A 33 -8.20 5.03 -22.01
CA ALA A 33 -7.23 4.07 -21.49
C ALA A 33 -7.81 3.31 -20.29
N ASP A 34 -7.43 2.04 -20.12
CA ASP A 34 -7.99 1.18 -19.06
C ASP A 34 -7.20 1.25 -17.74
N GLY A 35 -5.98 1.78 -17.78
CA GLY A 35 -5.13 1.94 -16.61
C GLY A 35 -3.96 2.90 -16.83
N LEU A 36 -3.30 3.27 -15.74
CA LEU A 36 -2.18 4.23 -15.75
C LEU A 36 -1.02 3.78 -14.87
N ILE A 37 0.19 3.83 -15.41
CA ILE A 37 1.43 3.76 -14.65
C ILE A 37 2.19 5.07 -14.82
N CYS A 38 2.57 5.69 -13.71
CA CYS A 38 3.35 6.93 -13.72
C CYS A 38 4.43 6.93 -12.62
N GLY A 39 5.09 8.06 -12.35
CA GLY A 39 6.03 8.18 -11.22
C GLY A 39 7.49 7.81 -11.50
N THR A 40 7.86 7.50 -12.75
CA THR A 40 9.28 7.27 -13.12
C THR A 40 10.11 8.55 -13.04
N VAL A 41 9.49 9.73 -13.10
CA VAL A 41 10.14 11.04 -12.97
C VAL A 41 9.25 11.96 -12.13
N GLY A 42 9.81 12.51 -11.05
CA GLY A 42 9.09 13.42 -10.13
C GLY A 42 8.93 12.83 -8.73
N ALA A 43 8.32 13.62 -7.84
CA ALA A 43 8.01 13.17 -6.48
C ALA A 43 6.70 12.38 -6.46
N TYR A 44 6.65 11.31 -5.65
CA TYR A 44 5.48 10.42 -5.56
C TYR A 44 4.19 11.20 -5.23
N HIS A 45 4.25 12.12 -4.27
CA HIS A 45 3.09 12.93 -3.86
C HIS A 45 2.55 13.86 -4.95
N ASP A 46 3.41 14.35 -5.86
CA ASP A 46 2.94 15.17 -6.98
C ASP A 46 2.05 14.37 -7.93
N HIS A 47 2.43 13.13 -8.21
CA HIS A 47 1.63 12.20 -9.01
C HIS A 47 0.34 11.82 -8.31
N LEU A 48 0.43 11.49 -7.01
CA LEU A 48 -0.74 11.14 -6.21
C LEU A 48 -1.78 12.26 -6.17
N ARG A 49 -1.33 13.52 -6.07
CA ARG A 49 -2.21 14.67 -6.14
C ARG A 49 -3.02 14.67 -7.44
N PHE A 50 -2.37 14.54 -8.60
CA PHE A 50 -3.09 14.55 -9.88
C PHE A 50 -4.06 13.37 -10.01
N ILE A 51 -3.69 12.21 -9.48
CA ILE A 51 -4.55 11.02 -9.46
C ILE A 51 -5.78 11.26 -8.60
N ASP A 52 -5.62 11.77 -7.37
CA ASP A 52 -6.76 12.06 -6.48
C ASP A 52 -7.70 13.12 -7.08
N GLN A 53 -7.14 14.09 -7.77
CA GLN A 53 -7.87 15.18 -8.41
C GLN A 53 -8.75 14.73 -9.58
N VAL A 54 -8.38 13.66 -10.29
CA VAL A 54 -9.04 13.23 -11.54
C VAL A 54 -9.77 11.89 -11.38
N LEU A 55 -9.11 10.90 -10.78
CA LEU A 55 -9.63 9.54 -10.62
C LEU A 55 -10.27 9.34 -9.25
N GLY A 56 -9.70 9.96 -8.22
CA GLY A 56 -10.20 9.88 -6.86
C GLY A 56 -10.07 8.50 -6.21
N LYS A 57 -10.60 8.41 -4.99
CA LYS A 57 -10.58 7.19 -4.17
C LYS A 57 -11.72 6.26 -4.53
N GLN A 58 -11.52 4.96 -4.37
CA GLN A 58 -12.59 3.98 -4.52
C GLN A 58 -13.71 4.22 -3.50
N ALA A 59 -14.92 3.74 -3.79
CA ALA A 59 -16.06 3.89 -2.90
C ALA A 59 -15.74 3.28 -1.51
N GLY A 60 -16.01 4.05 -0.45
CA GLY A 60 -15.72 3.64 0.93
C GLY A 60 -14.28 3.88 1.39
N ALA A 61 -13.33 4.13 0.48
CA ALA A 61 -11.96 4.46 0.86
C ALA A 61 -11.79 5.94 1.18
N LYS A 62 -11.16 6.22 2.32
CA LYS A 62 -10.77 7.54 2.83
C LYS A 62 -9.27 7.77 2.69
N THR A 63 -8.48 6.71 2.61
CA THR A 63 -7.02 6.78 2.66
C THR A 63 -6.39 6.08 1.46
N TYR A 64 -5.29 6.63 0.94
CA TYR A 64 -4.43 5.92 -0.01
C TYR A 64 -3.25 5.27 0.74
N ALA A 65 -2.69 4.20 0.21
CA ALA A 65 -1.43 3.66 0.71
C ALA A 65 -0.57 3.09 -0.41
N ALA A 66 0.74 2.99 -0.18
CA ALA A 66 1.67 2.36 -1.10
C ALA A 66 2.17 1.04 -0.52
N MET A 67 1.76 -0.07 -1.12
CA MET A 67 2.23 -1.41 -0.75
C MET A 67 3.36 -1.85 -1.68
N ASN A 68 4.41 -2.47 -1.16
CA ASN A 68 5.46 -3.10 -1.96
C ASN A 68 5.61 -4.57 -1.57
N ILE A 69 5.75 -5.45 -2.55
CA ILE A 69 6.02 -6.87 -2.37
C ILE A 69 7.48 -7.14 -2.71
N LEU A 70 8.19 -7.75 -1.78
CA LEU A 70 9.55 -8.24 -1.93
C LEU A 70 9.52 -9.76 -2.08
N LEU A 71 10.17 -10.23 -3.16
CA LEU A 71 10.40 -11.66 -3.38
C LEU A 71 11.78 -11.97 -2.81
N LEU A 72 11.82 -12.49 -1.58
CA LEU A 72 13.04 -12.97 -0.95
C LEU A 72 13.24 -14.45 -1.32
N ASP A 73 14.45 -14.97 -1.11
CA ASP A 73 14.83 -16.32 -1.53
C ASP A 73 13.92 -17.41 -0.94
N GLU A 74 13.52 -17.27 0.31
CA GLU A 74 12.73 -18.27 1.05
C GLU A 74 11.28 -17.84 1.31
N ARG A 75 10.94 -16.58 1.06
CA ARG A 75 9.62 -16.03 1.42
C ARG A 75 9.24 -14.80 0.61
N THR A 76 7.93 -14.58 0.49
CA THR A 76 7.38 -13.34 -0.07
C THR A 76 6.88 -12.46 1.07
N VAL A 77 7.27 -11.19 1.08
CA VAL A 77 6.89 -10.23 2.12
C VAL A 77 6.35 -8.96 1.49
N ALA A 78 5.13 -8.57 1.85
CA ALA A 78 4.52 -7.29 1.54
C ALA A 78 4.76 -6.30 2.69
N LEU A 79 5.11 -5.06 2.35
CA LEU A 79 5.21 -3.94 3.30
C LEU A 79 4.23 -2.83 2.91
N VAL A 80 3.52 -2.30 3.90
CA VAL A 80 2.56 -1.20 3.74
C VAL A 80 2.53 -0.35 5.01
N ASP A 81 2.43 0.96 5.00
CA ASP A 81 2.56 1.91 3.90
C ASP A 81 4.02 2.40 3.79
N THR A 82 4.49 2.57 2.57
CA THR A 82 5.90 2.87 2.26
C THR A 82 6.13 4.28 1.70
N HIS A 83 5.08 4.99 1.26
CA HIS A 83 5.25 6.27 0.54
C HIS A 83 4.14 7.32 0.76
N VAL A 84 2.99 7.02 1.40
CA VAL A 84 1.83 7.93 1.38
C VAL A 84 1.56 8.65 2.69
N ASN A 85 1.48 7.94 3.81
CA ASN A 85 0.99 8.48 5.08
C ASN A 85 2.13 8.67 6.07
N ASP A 86 2.50 9.93 6.33
CA ASP A 86 3.58 10.28 7.25
C ASP A 86 3.35 9.73 8.66
N ASN A 87 2.15 9.91 9.20
CA ASN A 87 1.76 9.35 10.49
C ASN A 87 0.26 9.04 10.49
N PRO A 88 -0.16 7.88 9.95
CA PRO A 88 -1.57 7.52 9.87
C PRO A 88 -2.17 7.36 11.27
N THR A 89 -3.48 7.62 11.42
CA THR A 89 -4.25 7.29 12.63
C THR A 89 -4.53 5.78 12.71
N ALA A 90 -5.06 5.30 13.84
CA ALA A 90 -5.41 3.89 14.00
C ALA A 90 -6.46 3.42 12.98
N GLU A 91 -7.46 4.26 12.69
CA GLU A 91 -8.51 3.98 11.70
C GLU A 91 -7.92 3.90 10.29
N GLN A 92 -6.98 4.79 9.97
CA GLN A 92 -6.28 4.75 8.69
C GLN A 92 -5.42 3.50 8.57
N VAL A 93 -4.70 3.10 9.63
CA VAL A 93 -3.93 1.85 9.64
C VAL A 93 -4.85 0.65 9.44
N ALA A 94 -6.01 0.60 10.11
CA ALA A 94 -6.99 -0.46 9.94
C ALA A 94 -7.52 -0.53 8.49
N GLU A 95 -7.87 0.61 7.91
CA GLU A 95 -8.31 0.72 6.51
C GLU A 95 -7.23 0.26 5.53
N ILE A 96 -5.99 0.73 5.72
CA ILE A 96 -4.83 0.35 4.90
C ILE A 96 -4.56 -1.15 4.99
N THR A 97 -4.65 -1.72 6.19
CA THR A 97 -4.44 -3.15 6.44
C THR A 97 -5.42 -4.00 5.65
N ARG A 98 -6.70 -3.64 5.69
CA ARG A 98 -7.77 -4.35 4.96
C ARG A 98 -7.59 -4.23 3.44
N MET A 99 -7.29 -3.03 2.94
CA MET A 99 -7.00 -2.84 1.51
C MET A 99 -5.79 -3.67 1.06
N ALA A 100 -4.73 -3.72 1.87
CA ALA A 100 -3.53 -4.49 1.56
C ALA A 100 -3.80 -6.01 1.59
N ALA A 101 -4.54 -6.49 2.59
CA ALA A 101 -4.96 -7.89 2.67
C ALA A 101 -5.82 -8.29 1.47
N GLU A 102 -6.76 -7.44 1.05
CA GLU A 102 -7.55 -7.65 -0.17
C GLU A 102 -6.67 -7.72 -1.42
N GLN A 103 -5.70 -6.80 -1.57
CA GLN A 103 -4.76 -6.87 -2.69
C GLN A 103 -3.91 -8.15 -2.69
N MET A 104 -3.50 -8.65 -1.53
CA MET A 104 -2.79 -9.92 -1.46
C MET A 104 -3.67 -11.09 -1.90
N ARG A 105 -4.93 -11.15 -1.45
CA ARG A 105 -5.89 -12.17 -1.92
C ARG A 105 -6.12 -12.09 -3.42
N ARG A 106 -6.18 -10.87 -3.98
CA ARG A 106 -6.28 -10.63 -5.44
C ARG A 106 -5.08 -11.18 -6.22
N LEU A 107 -3.93 -11.35 -5.58
CA LEU A 107 -2.73 -11.97 -6.12
C LEU A 107 -2.61 -13.46 -5.76
N ASN A 108 -3.68 -14.07 -5.21
CA ASN A 108 -3.71 -15.44 -4.69
C ASN A 108 -2.69 -15.69 -3.58
N LEU A 109 -2.40 -14.67 -2.77
CA LEU A 109 -1.58 -14.77 -1.57
C LEU A 109 -2.49 -14.66 -0.35
N GLU A 110 -2.56 -15.71 0.47
CA GLU A 110 -3.33 -15.66 1.71
C GLU A 110 -2.65 -14.70 2.71
N PRO A 111 -3.31 -13.61 3.14
CA PRO A 111 -2.69 -12.59 3.97
C PRO A 111 -2.51 -13.06 5.42
N LYS A 112 -1.27 -13.02 5.88
CA LYS A 112 -0.85 -13.23 7.27
C LYS A 112 -0.24 -11.95 7.80
N VAL A 113 -1.04 -11.22 8.55
CA VAL A 113 -0.81 -9.80 8.84
C VAL A 113 -0.13 -9.62 10.19
N ALA A 114 0.95 -8.86 10.21
CA ALA A 114 1.58 -8.39 11.44
C ALA A 114 1.54 -6.87 11.51
N LEU A 115 0.94 -6.33 12.57
CA LEU A 115 0.97 -4.91 12.89
C LEU A 115 2.27 -4.58 13.62
N LEU A 116 3.16 -3.84 12.94
CA LEU A 116 4.50 -3.59 13.44
C LEU A 116 4.57 -2.40 14.40
N SER A 117 5.36 -2.54 15.45
CA SER A 117 5.65 -1.49 16.41
C SER A 117 7.05 -1.68 17.03
N ARG A 118 7.49 -0.64 17.75
CA ARG A 118 8.63 -0.71 18.67
C ARG A 118 8.23 -1.36 20.01
N SER A 119 6.94 -1.51 20.28
CA SER A 119 6.44 -2.33 21.39
C SER A 119 6.23 -3.77 20.91
N ASN A 120 6.49 -4.73 21.80
CA ASN A 120 6.05 -6.12 21.66
C ASN A 120 4.93 -6.36 22.67
N PHE A 121 3.68 -6.50 22.22
CA PHE A 121 2.54 -6.92 23.04
C PHE A 121 2.45 -6.23 24.42
N GLY A 122 2.64 -4.91 24.46
CA GLY A 122 2.55 -4.07 25.67
C GLY A 122 3.85 -3.88 26.45
N THR A 123 4.99 -4.41 26.00
CA THR A 123 6.31 -4.28 26.69
C THR A 123 6.84 -2.85 26.82
N GLY A 124 6.29 -1.88 26.09
CA GLY A 124 6.63 -0.47 26.28
C GLY A 124 5.49 0.48 25.95
N SER A 125 5.48 1.65 26.59
CA SER A 125 4.66 2.76 26.11
C SER A 125 5.30 3.32 24.83
N SER A 126 4.58 3.20 23.73
CA SER A 126 4.91 3.87 22.50
C SER A 126 3.63 4.32 21.83
N ALA A 127 3.63 5.54 21.30
CA ALA A 127 2.51 6.05 20.50
C ALA A 127 2.18 5.10 19.33
N SER A 128 3.20 4.42 18.77
CA SER A 128 3.01 3.39 17.76
C SER A 128 2.32 2.13 18.29
N GLY A 129 2.55 1.74 19.55
CA GLY A 129 1.96 0.54 20.13
C GLY A 129 0.50 0.72 20.48
N GLU A 130 0.13 1.84 21.09
CA GLU A 130 -1.27 2.19 21.34
C GLU A 130 -2.05 2.25 20.02
N LYS A 131 -1.52 2.98 19.04
CA LYS A 131 -2.11 3.07 17.69
C LYS A 131 -2.31 1.71 17.03
N MET A 132 -1.33 0.82 17.11
CA MET A 132 -1.41 -0.50 16.47
C MET A 132 -2.39 -1.43 17.17
N ARG A 133 -2.52 -1.36 18.49
CA ARG A 133 -3.55 -2.13 19.22
C ARG A 133 -4.95 -1.65 18.90
N GLU A 134 -5.14 -0.34 18.81
CA GLU A 134 -6.42 0.23 18.40
C GLU A 134 -6.77 -0.18 16.96
N ALA A 135 -5.80 -0.11 16.04
CA ALA A 135 -5.97 -0.60 14.67
C ALA A 135 -6.32 -2.10 14.62
N LEU A 136 -5.69 -2.93 15.46
CA LEU A 136 -5.99 -4.37 15.56
C LEU A 136 -7.46 -4.60 15.95
N ALA A 137 -7.93 -3.90 16.98
CA ALA A 137 -9.31 -4.02 17.44
C ALA A 137 -10.31 -3.64 16.34
N LEU A 138 -10.04 -2.53 15.63
CA LEU A 138 -10.87 -2.07 14.51
C LEU A 138 -10.89 -3.07 13.34
N VAL A 139 -9.75 -3.67 13.01
CA VAL A 139 -9.68 -4.69 11.95
C VAL A 139 -10.42 -5.96 12.36
N HIS A 140 -10.29 -6.42 13.60
CA HIS A 140 -11.02 -7.59 14.08
C HIS A 140 -12.53 -7.40 14.07
N GLU A 141 -13.03 -6.20 14.38
CA GLU A 141 -14.46 -5.89 14.32
C GLU A 141 -14.98 -5.95 12.88
N GLN A 142 -14.20 -5.45 11.92
CA GLN A 142 -14.62 -5.34 10.52
C GLN A 142 -14.35 -6.62 9.70
N GLU A 143 -13.33 -7.38 10.06
CA GLU A 143 -12.86 -8.54 9.31
C GLU A 143 -12.31 -9.65 10.24
N PRO A 144 -13.19 -10.29 11.05
CA PRO A 144 -12.79 -11.23 12.09
C PRO A 144 -12.09 -12.50 11.57
N ALA A 145 -12.26 -12.82 10.28
CA ALA A 145 -11.63 -13.98 9.63
C ALA A 145 -10.19 -13.72 9.17
N LEU A 146 -9.72 -12.47 9.17
CA LEU A 146 -8.36 -12.14 8.75
C LEU A 146 -7.35 -12.68 9.78
N GLU A 147 -6.33 -13.41 9.31
CA GLU A 147 -5.22 -13.84 10.15
C GLU A 147 -4.30 -12.64 10.42
N ILE A 148 -4.55 -11.94 11.55
CA ILE A 148 -3.85 -10.74 11.97
C ILE A 148 -3.46 -10.81 13.44
N ASP A 149 -2.29 -10.26 13.78
CA ASP A 149 -1.85 -10.07 15.16
C ASP A 149 -0.92 -8.85 15.31
N GLY A 150 -0.73 -8.39 16.54
CA GLY A 150 0.12 -7.28 16.92
C GLY A 150 -0.31 -6.59 18.22
N GLU A 151 0.34 -5.51 18.65
CA GLU A 151 1.52 -4.92 18.04
C GLU A 151 2.79 -5.75 18.33
N MET A 152 3.70 -5.84 17.35
CA MET A 152 4.94 -6.61 17.53
C MET A 152 6.12 -6.05 16.73
N HIS A 153 7.32 -6.49 17.08
CA HIS A 153 8.56 -6.22 16.37
C HIS A 153 8.63 -7.03 15.07
N GLY A 154 9.48 -6.58 14.15
CA GLY A 154 9.65 -7.24 12.85
C GLY A 154 10.24 -8.65 12.94
N ASP A 155 11.05 -8.95 13.95
CA ASP A 155 11.57 -10.30 14.20
C ASP A 155 10.45 -11.26 14.63
N CYS A 156 9.59 -10.85 15.56
CA CYS A 156 8.43 -11.61 16.02
C CYS A 156 7.39 -11.84 14.90
N ALA A 157 7.27 -10.89 13.98
CA ALA A 157 6.43 -11.05 12.79
C ALA A 157 6.95 -12.16 11.87
N LEU A 158 8.29 -12.31 11.75
CA LEU A 158 8.92 -13.21 10.79
C LEU A 158 9.38 -14.55 11.38
N ASP A 159 9.44 -14.68 12.70
CA ASP A 159 9.82 -15.89 13.45
C ASP A 159 8.71 -16.29 14.43
N GLU A 160 7.97 -17.35 14.06
CA GLU A 160 6.89 -17.92 14.88
C GLU A 160 7.40 -18.48 16.21
N ALA A 161 8.58 -19.10 16.24
CA ALA A 161 9.11 -19.69 17.47
C ALA A 161 9.49 -18.61 18.48
N LEU A 162 10.02 -17.48 18.01
CA LEU A 162 10.24 -16.30 18.86
C LEU A 162 8.91 -15.71 19.33
N ARG A 163 7.93 -15.57 18.44
CA ARG A 163 6.61 -15.02 18.77
C ARG A 163 5.88 -15.85 19.82
N LEU A 164 5.80 -17.17 19.65
CA LEU A 164 5.11 -18.07 20.58
C LEU A 164 5.79 -18.15 21.96
N LYS A 165 7.10 -17.87 22.05
CA LYS A 165 7.79 -17.72 23.34
C LYS A 165 7.33 -16.47 24.10
N LEU A 166 7.04 -15.38 23.39
CA LEU A 166 6.61 -14.11 23.97
C LEU A 166 5.10 -14.07 24.22
N LEU A 167 4.30 -14.53 23.25
CA LEU A 167 2.86 -14.59 23.32
C LEU A 167 2.36 -15.96 22.79
N PRO A 168 2.24 -16.98 23.66
CA PRO A 168 1.74 -18.31 23.28
C PRO A 168 0.31 -18.30 22.71
N SER A 169 -0.47 -17.27 23.03
CA SER A 169 -1.85 -17.08 22.56
C SER A 169 -1.96 -16.32 21.22
N SER A 170 -0.86 -16.12 20.50
CA SER A 170 -0.84 -15.44 19.20
C SER A 170 -1.80 -16.10 18.21
N THR A 171 -2.58 -15.29 17.49
CA THR A 171 -3.53 -15.74 16.45
C THR A 171 -2.84 -16.05 15.13
N LEU A 172 -1.65 -15.48 14.90
CA LEU A 172 -0.85 -15.61 13.69
C LEU A 172 -0.06 -16.92 13.69
N LYS A 173 -0.11 -17.67 12.58
CA LYS A 173 0.59 -18.95 12.40
C LYS A 173 1.71 -18.84 11.36
N GLY A 174 2.88 -19.35 11.68
CA GLY A 174 4.07 -19.23 10.83
C GLY A 174 4.59 -17.79 10.71
N ALA A 175 5.34 -17.51 9.64
CA ALA A 175 5.83 -16.17 9.35
C ALA A 175 4.73 -15.30 8.72
N ALA A 176 4.64 -14.04 9.15
CA ALA A 176 3.83 -13.02 8.48
C ALA A 176 4.34 -12.79 7.06
N ASN A 177 3.41 -12.52 6.15
CA ASN A 177 3.70 -12.11 4.78
C ASN A 177 3.17 -10.72 4.46
N LEU A 178 2.38 -10.10 5.33
CA LEU A 178 1.97 -8.70 5.27
C LEU A 178 2.45 -7.96 6.52
N LEU A 179 3.39 -7.04 6.33
CA LEU A 179 3.95 -6.22 7.39
C LEU A 179 3.35 -4.81 7.29
N VAL A 180 2.55 -4.44 8.30
CA VAL A 180 1.92 -3.13 8.39
C VAL A 180 2.76 -2.22 9.29
N CYS A 181 3.36 -1.21 8.71
CA CYS A 181 4.25 -0.27 9.37
C CYS A 181 3.50 0.89 10.03
N PRO A 182 4.00 1.43 11.15
CA PRO A 182 3.32 2.49 11.89
C PRO A 182 3.38 3.88 11.27
N ASN A 183 4.31 4.11 10.34
CA ASN A 183 4.47 5.35 9.62
C ASN A 183 5.30 5.12 8.36
N VAL A 184 5.33 6.13 7.48
CA VAL A 184 6.06 6.07 6.21
C VAL A 184 7.55 5.84 6.42
N ASP A 185 8.16 6.43 7.45
CA ASP A 185 9.60 6.28 7.71
C ASP A 185 9.96 4.83 8.00
N ALA A 186 9.22 4.18 8.91
CA ALA A 186 9.41 2.77 9.23
C ALA A 186 9.20 1.89 7.99
N GLY A 187 8.15 2.14 7.21
CA GLY A 187 7.86 1.39 6.00
C GLY A 187 8.92 1.56 4.92
N ASN A 188 9.34 2.79 4.66
CA ASN A 188 10.33 3.11 3.63
C ASN A 188 11.72 2.58 3.98
N ILE A 189 12.15 2.75 5.23
CA ILE A 189 13.44 2.24 5.72
C ILE A 189 13.44 0.71 5.66
N ALA A 190 12.43 0.05 6.22
CA ALA A 190 12.34 -1.41 6.23
C ALA A 190 12.34 -1.98 4.80
N TYR A 191 11.54 -1.40 3.90
CA TYR A 191 11.49 -1.81 2.50
C TYR A 191 12.86 -1.68 1.82
N ASN A 192 13.52 -0.53 1.93
CA ASN A 192 14.80 -0.32 1.24
C ASN A 192 15.92 -1.19 1.81
N LEU A 193 15.95 -1.42 3.12
CA LEU A 193 16.90 -2.33 3.75
C LEU A 193 16.68 -3.77 3.29
N LEU A 194 15.45 -4.29 3.38
CA LEU A 194 15.14 -5.67 2.96
C LEU A 194 15.40 -5.88 1.46
N LYS A 195 14.98 -4.93 0.61
CA LYS A 195 15.20 -4.98 -0.83
C LYS A 195 16.69 -5.09 -1.19
N THR A 196 17.52 -4.29 -0.52
CA THR A 196 18.96 -4.19 -0.82
C THR A 196 19.76 -5.33 -0.20
N ALA A 197 19.45 -5.70 1.05
CA ALA A 197 20.22 -6.70 1.80
C ALA A 197 19.80 -8.15 1.48
N ALA A 198 18.52 -8.40 1.22
CA ALA A 198 17.97 -9.75 1.12
C ALA A 198 17.14 -10.02 -0.15
N GLY A 199 16.60 -8.99 -0.79
CA GLY A 199 15.67 -9.15 -1.92
C GLY A 199 16.31 -9.21 -3.31
N ARG A 200 17.65 -9.22 -3.42
CA ARG A 200 18.39 -9.13 -4.70
C ARG A 200 17.88 -8.00 -5.62
N ASN A 201 17.35 -6.92 -5.03
CA ASN A 201 16.67 -5.82 -5.72
C ASN A 201 15.44 -6.21 -6.57
N VAL A 202 14.83 -7.37 -6.31
CA VAL A 202 13.57 -7.79 -6.94
C VAL A 202 12.40 -7.35 -6.07
N ALA A 203 11.72 -6.29 -6.52
CA ALA A 203 10.53 -5.75 -5.88
C ALA A 203 9.39 -5.61 -6.90
N VAL A 204 8.17 -5.83 -6.44
CA VAL A 204 6.93 -5.55 -7.17
C VAL A 204 6.16 -4.48 -6.40
N GLY A 205 5.63 -3.47 -7.08
CA GLY A 205 5.03 -2.28 -6.48
C GLY A 205 5.74 -0.99 -6.92
N PRO A 206 5.44 0.16 -6.30
CA PRO A 206 4.43 0.33 -5.27
C PRO A 206 3.03 0.17 -5.87
N PHE A 207 2.21 -0.63 -5.21
CA PHE A 207 0.77 -0.70 -5.47
C PHE A 207 0.12 0.48 -4.79
N LEU A 208 -0.57 1.32 -5.58
CA LEU A 208 -1.41 2.36 -5.01
C LEU A 208 -2.74 1.73 -4.57
N LEU A 209 -2.92 1.62 -3.26
CA LEU A 209 -4.14 1.15 -2.63
C LEU A 209 -5.14 2.30 -2.49
N GLY A 210 -6.43 2.00 -2.63
CA GLY A 210 -7.52 2.94 -2.41
C GLY A 210 -7.91 3.80 -3.62
N ALA A 211 -7.29 3.61 -4.79
CA ALA A 211 -7.67 4.31 -6.03
C ALA A 211 -8.93 3.72 -6.68
N ALA A 212 -9.80 4.58 -7.22
CA ALA A 212 -11.04 4.16 -7.88
C ALA A 212 -10.82 3.44 -9.22
N LYS A 213 -9.66 3.65 -9.84
CA LYS A 213 -9.29 3.13 -11.18
C LYS A 213 -7.95 2.40 -11.10
N PRO A 214 -7.59 1.57 -12.11
CA PRO A 214 -6.33 0.82 -12.16
C PRO A 214 -5.15 1.77 -12.41
N VAL A 215 -4.66 2.39 -11.34
CA VAL A 215 -3.55 3.34 -11.41
C VAL A 215 -2.50 3.04 -10.36
N HIS A 216 -1.24 3.05 -10.77
CA HIS A 216 -0.10 2.84 -9.89
C HIS A 216 0.98 3.89 -10.12
N ILE A 217 1.61 4.30 -9.02
CA ILE A 217 2.67 5.30 -9.01
C ILE A 217 3.97 4.57 -8.68
N LEU A 218 4.91 4.61 -9.61
CA LEU A 218 6.26 4.10 -9.43
C LEU A 218 7.16 5.16 -8.80
N THR A 219 8.42 4.79 -8.61
CA THR A 219 9.49 5.69 -8.17
C THR A 219 10.57 5.79 -9.24
N SER A 220 11.38 6.85 -9.22
CA SER A 220 12.53 7.03 -10.11
C SER A 220 13.57 5.92 -10.02
N SER A 221 13.61 5.20 -8.90
CA SER A 221 14.45 4.01 -8.69
C SER A 221 13.89 2.71 -9.30
N SER A 222 12.80 2.78 -10.07
CA SER A 222 12.16 1.59 -10.65
C SER A 222 12.95 1.06 -11.84
N THR A 223 13.28 -0.23 -11.78
CA THR A 223 13.96 -0.92 -12.87
C THR A 223 13.01 -1.24 -14.02
N VAL A 224 13.54 -1.53 -15.21
CA VAL A 224 12.74 -1.97 -16.37
C VAL A 224 11.87 -3.17 -16.01
N ARG A 225 12.44 -4.16 -15.30
CA ARG A 225 11.71 -5.34 -14.83
C ARG A 225 10.52 -4.96 -13.93
N ARG A 226 10.71 -3.99 -13.03
CA ARG A 226 9.63 -3.48 -12.17
C ARG A 226 8.52 -2.83 -12.99
N ILE A 227 8.87 -2.01 -13.98
CA ILE A 227 7.88 -1.37 -14.88
C ILE A 227 7.07 -2.42 -15.63
N VAL A 228 7.73 -3.44 -16.19
CA VAL A 228 7.05 -4.54 -16.91
C VAL A 228 6.11 -5.33 -15.99
N ASN A 229 6.55 -5.69 -14.79
CA ASN A 229 5.71 -6.40 -13.82
C ASN A 229 4.49 -5.56 -13.41
N MET A 230 4.68 -4.26 -13.21
CA MET A 230 3.60 -3.35 -12.84
C MET A 230 2.61 -3.14 -14.00
N ALA A 231 3.09 -3.11 -15.25
CA ALA A 231 2.23 -3.07 -16.43
C ALA A 231 1.33 -4.30 -16.53
N ALA A 232 1.90 -5.50 -16.31
CA ALA A 232 1.12 -6.73 -16.28
C ALA A 232 0.04 -6.69 -15.18
N LEU A 233 0.36 -6.16 -13.99
CA LEU A 233 -0.62 -6.03 -12.91
C LEU A 233 -1.70 -4.98 -13.20
N ALA A 234 -1.35 -3.83 -13.77
CA ALA A 234 -2.33 -2.81 -14.14
C ALA A 234 -3.37 -3.37 -15.13
N VAL A 235 -2.95 -4.24 -16.06
CA VAL A 235 -3.87 -4.93 -16.98
C VAL A 235 -4.78 -5.91 -16.22
N LEU A 236 -4.26 -6.67 -15.26
CA LEU A 236 -5.09 -7.56 -14.43
C LEU A 236 -6.14 -6.79 -13.62
N ASP A 237 -5.78 -5.64 -13.08
CA ASP A 237 -6.70 -4.78 -12.34
C ASP A 237 -7.76 -4.15 -13.25
N ALA A 238 -7.38 -3.73 -14.46
CA ALA A 238 -8.30 -3.19 -15.46
C ALA A 238 -9.36 -4.21 -15.87
N ASN A 239 -8.95 -5.42 -16.27
CA ASN A 239 -9.87 -6.48 -16.68
C ASN A 239 -10.85 -6.89 -15.56
N ARG A 240 -10.45 -6.75 -14.29
CA ARG A 240 -11.32 -7.04 -13.14
C ARG A 240 -12.35 -5.94 -12.89
N GLN A 241 -12.00 -4.67 -13.11
CA GLN A 241 -12.96 -3.58 -12.99
C GLN A 241 -14.05 -3.67 -14.05
N GLU A 242 -13.72 -4.11 -15.27
CA GLU A 242 -14.73 -4.35 -16.32
C GLU A 242 -15.72 -5.44 -15.89
N ASN A 243 -15.24 -6.56 -15.35
CA ASN A 243 -16.09 -7.69 -14.93
C ASN A 243 -16.89 -7.43 -13.64
N GLY A 244 -16.53 -6.42 -12.83
CA GLY A 244 -17.26 -6.04 -11.61
C GLY A 244 -18.34 -4.98 -11.84
N GLY A 245 -18.50 -4.52 -13.09
CA GLY A 245 -19.50 -3.54 -13.51
C GLY A 245 -20.72 -4.14 -14.24
N GLU A 246 -20.81 -5.47 -14.36
CA GLU A 246 -21.97 -6.21 -14.87
C GLU A 246 -22.88 -6.73 -13.74
#